data_AF-A0A2A8HRI6-F1
#
_entry.id   AF-A0A2A8HRI6-F1
#
_cell.length_a   1.000
_cell.length_b   1.000
_cell.length_c   1.000
_cell.angle_alpha   90.00
_cell.angle_beta   90.00
_cell.angle_gamma   90.00
#
_symmetry.space_group_name_H-M   'P 1'
#
loop_
_entity.id
_entity.type
_entity.pdbx_description
1 polymer ?
#
loop_
_entity_poly.entity_id
_entity_poly.type
_entity_poly.pdbx_seq_one_letter_code
_entity_poly.pdbx_strand_id
1 'polypeptide(L)'
;MGLTASAIFARLGAFCYAIWGVFHCKVAWDIFALGHDQAGLAQGRLYQLAAYMLTIALFVLVVAIRRNWRNDRIGYLLNLGVAGWADGIWLLVVVAPGYVSPLRGLLPPAIFLLGAVLTTLARPRSAS
;
A
#
# COMPACT_ATOMS: atom_id res chain seq x y z
N MET A 1 4.67 -20.00 -25.07
CA MET A 1 4.93 -18.54 -25.25
C MET A 1 5.36 -17.98 -23.90
N GLY A 2 6.62 -17.56 -23.73
CA GLY A 2 7.14 -17.06 -22.46
C GLY A 2 6.59 -15.67 -22.10
N LEU A 3 6.52 -15.36 -20.80
CA LEU A 3 6.19 -14.01 -20.34
C LEU A 3 7.35 -13.05 -20.69
N THR A 4 7.03 -11.86 -21.16
CA THR A 4 8.04 -10.82 -21.37
C THR A 4 8.59 -10.33 -20.03
N ALA A 5 9.83 -9.82 -20.00
CA ALA A 5 10.41 -9.24 -18.78
C ALA A 5 9.52 -8.13 -18.18
N SER A 6 8.91 -7.29 -19.03
CA SER A 6 7.94 -6.27 -18.61
C SER A 6 6.72 -6.89 -17.91
N ALA A 7 6.17 -7.98 -18.46
CA ALA A 7 5.04 -8.67 -17.83
C ALA A 7 5.43 -9.32 -16.48
N ILE A 8 6.65 -9.83 -16.36
CA ILE A 8 7.17 -10.39 -15.10
C ILE A 8 7.28 -9.29 -14.05
N PHE A 9 7.94 -8.17 -14.36
CA PHE A 9 8.06 -7.05 -13.43
C PHE A 9 6.70 -6.47 -13.02
N ALA A 10 5.76 -6.35 -13.96
CA ALA A 10 4.41 -5.88 -13.65
C ALA A 10 3.70 -6.80 -12.64
N ARG A 11 3.80 -8.13 -12.81
CA ARG A 11 3.18 -9.11 -11.91
C ARG A 11 3.86 -9.17 -10.56
N LEU A 12 5.19 -9.12 -10.50
CA LEU A 12 5.92 -9.05 -9.23
C LEU A 12 5.58 -7.78 -8.46
N GLY A 13 5.54 -6.62 -9.15
CA GLY A 13 5.15 -5.36 -8.52
C GLY A 13 3.69 -5.34 -8.07
N ALA A 14 2.78 -5.92 -8.86
CA ALA A 14 1.39 -6.12 -8.46
C ALA A 14 1.28 -7.03 -7.23
N PHE A 15 2.09 -8.08 -7.14
CA PHE A 15 2.14 -8.96 -5.98
C PHE A 15 2.62 -8.21 -4.73
N CYS A 16 3.64 -7.36 -4.83
CA CYS A 16 4.06 -6.49 -3.73
C CYS A 16 2.93 -5.56 -3.25
N TYR A 17 2.23 -4.88 -4.17
CA TYR A 17 1.07 -4.06 -3.80
C TYR A 17 -0.07 -4.87 -3.18
N ALA A 18 -0.30 -6.11 -3.64
CA ALA A 18 -1.30 -6.99 -3.04
C ALA A 18 -0.92 -7.40 -1.61
N ILE A 19 0.35 -7.75 -1.36
CA ILE A 19 0.85 -8.01 0.00
C ILE A 19 0.68 -6.77 0.87
N TRP A 20 1.03 -5.58 0.36
CA TRP A 20 0.85 -4.32 1.06
C TRP A 20 -0.61 -4.09 1.45
N GLY A 21 -1.55 -4.35 0.52
CA GLY A 21 -2.99 -4.23 0.78
C GLY A 21 -3.47 -5.22 1.84
N VAL A 22 -3.07 -6.49 1.76
CA VAL A 22 -3.44 -7.50 2.77
C VAL A 22 -2.88 -7.16 4.15
N PHE A 23 -1.62 -6.71 4.21
CA PHE A 23 -1.01 -6.23 5.45
C PHE A 23 -1.83 -5.09 6.08
N HIS A 24 -2.25 -4.13 5.27
CA HIS A 24 -3.01 -2.99 5.77
C HIS A 24 -4.47 -3.31 6.14
N CYS A 25 -5.07 -4.37 5.58
CA CYS A 25 -6.33 -4.90 6.13
C CYS A 25 -6.15 -5.34 7.59
N LYS A 26 -5.00 -5.95 7.93
CA LYS A 26 -4.68 -6.30 9.32
C LYS A 26 -4.42 -5.07 10.18
N VAL A 27 -3.72 -4.06 9.65
CA VAL A 27 -3.53 -2.77 10.36
C VAL A 27 -4.86 -2.10 10.65
N ALA A 28 -5.78 -2.08 9.68
CA ALA A 28 -7.12 -1.54 9.87
C ALA A 28 -7.88 -2.27 10.99
N TRP A 29 -7.78 -3.60 11.03
CA TRP A 29 -8.32 -4.40 12.13
C TRP A 29 -7.70 -4.04 13.48
N ASP A 30 -6.38 -3.84 13.53
CA ASP A 30 -5.70 -3.49 14.78
C ASP A 30 -6.11 -2.11 15.30
N ILE A 31 -6.28 -1.12 14.41
CA ILE A 31 -6.79 0.20 14.77
C ILE A 31 -8.24 0.08 15.27
N PHE A 32 -9.06 -0.75 14.63
CA PHE A 32 -10.43 -1.00 15.07
C PHE A 32 -10.45 -1.65 16.47
N ALA A 33 -9.61 -2.65 16.71
CA ALA A 33 -9.47 -3.29 18.02
C ALA A 33 -9.05 -2.27 19.11
N LEU A 34 -8.09 -1.38 18.81
CA LEU A 34 -7.67 -0.31 19.73
C LEU A 34 -8.82 0.64 20.12
N GLY A 35 -9.84 0.79 19.28
CA GLY A 35 -11.01 1.60 19.60
C GLY A 35 -11.93 1.00 20.67
N HIS A 36 -11.85 -0.30 20.96
CA HIS A 36 -12.79 -0.97 21.87
C HIS A 36 -12.63 -0.51 23.32
N ASP A 37 -11.39 -0.27 23.75
CA ASP A 37 -11.08 0.14 25.12
C ASP A 37 -11.21 1.66 25.33
N GLN A 38 -11.67 2.38 24.30
CA GLN A 38 -11.85 3.83 24.32
C GLN A 38 -13.33 4.18 24.41
N ALA A 39 -13.63 5.44 24.77
CA ALA A 39 -15.00 5.96 24.80
C ALA A 39 -15.10 7.34 24.14
N GLY A 40 -16.31 7.70 23.70
CA GLY A 40 -16.61 9.01 23.13
C GLY A 40 -15.87 9.31 21.83
N LEU A 41 -15.42 10.56 21.65
CA LEU A 41 -14.83 11.01 20.39
C LEU A 41 -13.54 10.25 20.01
N ALA A 42 -12.74 9.85 21.00
CA ALA A 42 -11.51 9.10 20.75
C ALA A 42 -11.78 7.74 20.07
N GLN A 43 -12.76 6.99 20.58
CA GLN A 43 -13.23 5.75 19.96
C GLN A 43 -13.73 5.98 18.53
N GLY A 44 -14.57 7.00 18.34
CA GLY A 44 -15.08 7.36 17.02
C GLY A 44 -13.96 7.68 16.00
N ARG A 45 -12.91 8.39 16.43
CA ARG A 45 -11.75 8.71 15.57
C ARG A 45 -10.91 7.48 15.23
N LEU A 46 -10.76 6.53 16.15
CA LEU A 46 -10.08 5.26 15.88
C LEU A 46 -10.86 4.41 14.88
N TYR A 47 -12.18 4.29 15.04
CA TYR A 47 -13.03 3.58 14.07
C TYR A 47 -13.02 4.25 12.70
N GLN A 48 -13.06 5.58 12.65
CA GLN A 48 -12.93 6.33 11.40
C GLN A 48 -11.57 6.06 10.73
N LEU A 49 -10.48 6.10 11.50
CA LEU A 49 -9.13 5.82 10.99
C LEU A 49 -9.00 4.38 10.48
N ALA A 50 -9.57 3.41 11.21
CA ALA A 50 -9.63 2.02 10.77
C ALA A 50 -10.38 1.86 9.44
N ALA A 51 -11.53 2.51 9.29
CA ALA A 51 -12.31 2.49 8.05
C ALA A 51 -11.56 3.13 6.87
N TYR A 52 -10.84 4.24 7.10
CA TYR A 52 -9.98 4.83 6.08
C TYR A 52 -8.83 3.90 5.69
N MET A 53 -8.15 3.30 6.67
CA MET A 53 -7.07 2.37 6.36
C MET A 53 -7.59 1.15 5.58
N LEU A 54 -8.73 0.59 5.97
CA LEU A 54 -9.35 -0.54 5.26
C LEU A 54 -9.67 -0.19 3.81
N THR A 55 -10.32 0.95 3.58
CA THR A 55 -10.72 1.37 2.23
C THR A 55 -9.51 1.65 1.33
N ILE A 56 -8.45 2.28 1.86
CA ILE A 56 -7.17 2.46 1.15
C ILE A 56 -6.52 1.10 0.82
N ALA A 57 -6.48 0.19 1.81
CA ALA A 57 -5.90 -1.15 1.64
C ALA A 57 -6.61 -1.94 0.54
N LEU A 58 -7.95 -1.95 0.56
CA LEU A 58 -8.76 -2.60 -0.46
C LEU A 58 -8.61 -1.94 -1.83
N PHE A 59 -8.52 -0.62 -1.90
CA PHE A 59 -8.26 0.10 -3.15
C PHE A 59 -6.93 -0.36 -3.77
N VAL A 60 -5.83 -0.31 -3.02
CA VAL A 60 -4.50 -0.70 -3.51
C VAL A 60 -4.48 -2.17 -3.94
N LEU A 61 -5.12 -3.06 -3.17
CA LEU A 61 -5.24 -4.48 -3.48
C LEU A 61 -6.01 -4.73 -4.78
N VAL A 62 -7.19 -4.11 -4.94
CA VAL A 62 -8.04 -4.28 -6.12
C VAL A 62 -7.33 -3.73 -7.37
N VAL A 63 -6.73 -2.54 -7.27
CA VAL A 63 -5.97 -1.94 -8.37
C VAL A 63 -4.76 -2.80 -8.73
N ALA A 64 -4.06 -3.38 -7.74
CA ALA A 64 -2.96 -4.29 -7.98
C ALA A 64 -3.37 -5.50 -8.84
N ILE A 65 -4.44 -6.19 -8.42
CA ILE A 65 -4.92 -7.42 -9.08
C ILE A 65 -5.54 -7.12 -10.45
N ARG A 66 -6.31 -6.03 -10.57
CA ARG A 66 -7.08 -5.74 -11.78
C ARG A 66 -6.29 -4.95 -12.82
N ARG A 67 -5.34 -4.11 -12.39
CA ARG A 67 -4.67 -3.12 -13.24
C ARG A 67 -3.16 -3.35 -13.30
N ASN A 68 -2.44 -3.31 -12.17
CA ASN A 68 -0.98 -3.47 -12.18
C ASN A 68 -0.55 -4.85 -12.72
N TRP A 69 -1.32 -5.91 -12.42
CA TRP A 69 -1.07 -7.26 -12.95
C TRP A 69 -1.03 -7.31 -14.49
N ARG A 70 -1.75 -6.40 -15.14
CA ARG A 70 -1.85 -6.26 -16.60
C ARG A 70 -0.95 -5.14 -17.15
N ASN A 71 -0.06 -4.60 -16.32
CA ASN A 71 0.82 -3.46 -16.66
C ASN A 71 0.04 -2.22 -17.15
N ASP A 72 -1.15 -1.97 -16.58
CA ASP A 72 -1.98 -0.83 -16.93
C ASP A 72 -1.38 0.51 -16.40
N ARG A 73 -1.39 1.56 -17.22
CA ARG A 73 -0.80 2.87 -16.86
C ARG A 73 -1.57 3.56 -15.74
N ILE A 74 -2.89 3.48 -15.75
CA ILE A 74 -3.72 4.09 -14.72
C ILE A 74 -3.50 3.37 -13.39
N GLY A 75 -3.48 2.03 -13.39
CA GLY A 75 -3.16 1.25 -12.19
C GLY A 75 -1.80 1.54 -11.59
N TYR A 76 -0.78 1.74 -12.45
CA TYR A 76 0.54 2.19 -12.01
C TYR A 76 0.47 3.51 -11.24
N LEU A 77 -0.14 4.56 -11.83
CA LEU A 77 -0.23 5.87 -11.21
C LEU A 77 -1.08 5.85 -9.94
N LEU A 78 -2.18 5.11 -9.93
CA LEU A 78 -3.08 4.99 -8.78
C LEU A 78 -2.36 4.35 -7.59
N ASN A 79 -1.73 3.19 -7.76
CA ASN A 79 -1.04 2.52 -6.65
C ASN A 79 0.21 3.27 -6.21
N LEU A 80 0.97 3.85 -7.15
CA LEU A 80 2.12 4.68 -6.79
C LEU A 80 1.70 5.87 -5.93
N GLY A 81 0.65 6.58 -6.34
CA GLY A 81 0.15 7.76 -5.63
C GLY A 81 -0.48 7.41 -4.28
N VAL A 82 -1.42 6.45 -4.25
CA VAL A 82 -2.18 6.15 -3.03
C VAL A 82 -1.34 5.43 -1.98
N ALA A 83 -0.59 4.39 -2.36
CA ALA A 83 0.25 3.68 -1.39
C ALA A 83 1.43 4.57 -0.95
N GLY A 84 2.03 5.32 -1.87
CA GLY A 84 3.10 6.25 -1.55
C GLY A 84 2.65 7.38 -0.62
N TRP A 85 1.44 7.92 -0.81
CA TRP A 85 0.85 8.89 0.11
C TRP A 85 0.61 8.29 1.51
N ALA A 86 0.03 7.09 1.58
CA ALA A 86 -0.25 6.42 2.85
C ALA A 86 1.04 6.14 3.64
N ASP A 87 2.05 5.56 2.99
CA ASP A 87 3.35 5.28 3.61
C ASP A 87 4.12 6.57 3.94
N GLY A 88 3.99 7.61 3.12
CA GLY A 88 4.57 8.92 3.40
C GLY A 88 4.02 9.54 4.68
N ILE A 89 2.71 9.54 4.86
CA ILE A 89 2.08 10.02 6.12
C ILE A 89 2.49 9.14 7.30
N TRP A 90 2.48 7.82 7.14
CA TRP A 90 2.90 6.88 8.20
C TRP A 90 4.34 7.14 8.65
N LEU A 91 5.26 7.33 7.71
CA LEU A 91 6.66 7.64 8.01
C LEU A 91 6.79 8.96 8.78
N LEU A 92 6.09 10.01 8.35
CA LEU A 92 6.21 11.34 8.95
C LEU A 92 5.53 11.43 10.33
N VAL A 93 4.37 10.81 10.50
CA VAL A 93 3.51 10.99 11.67
C VAL A 93 3.73 9.90 12.71
N VAL A 94 4.17 8.71 12.30
CA VAL A 94 4.30 7.55 13.22
C VAL A 94 5.73 7.09 13.40
N VAL A 95 6.48 6.89 12.31
CA VAL A 95 7.83 6.32 12.39
C VAL A 95 8.85 7.37 12.83
N ALA A 96 8.87 8.54 12.20
CA ALA A 96 9.84 9.59 12.50
C ALA A 96 9.77 10.09 13.97
N PRO A 97 8.57 10.19 14.60
CA PRO A 97 8.49 10.50 16.03
C PRO A 97 8.86 9.33 16.96
N GLY A 98 9.05 8.12 16.44
CA GLY A 98 9.48 6.96 17.23
C GLY A 98 8.36 6.20 17.95
N TYR A 99 7.10 6.32 17.52
CA TYR A 99 5.98 5.61 18.16
C TYR A 99 5.96 4.09 17.88
N VAL A 100 6.78 3.62 16.95
CA VAL A 100 6.93 2.20 16.62
C VAL A 100 8.40 1.85 16.43
N SER A 101 8.74 0.57 16.60
CA SER A 101 10.10 0.11 16.29
C SER A 101 10.42 0.29 14.80
N PRO A 102 11.69 0.57 14.43
CA PRO A 102 12.07 0.76 13.03
C PRO A 102 11.68 -0.40 12.11
N LEU A 103 11.83 -1.65 12.59
CA LEU A 103 11.44 -2.84 11.82
C LEU A 103 9.94 -2.84 11.49
N ARG A 104 9.08 -2.56 12.47
CA ARG A 104 7.62 -2.48 12.26
C ARG A 104 7.27 -1.27 11.38
N GLY A 105 7.95 -0.14 11.60
CA GLY A 105 7.69 1.10 10.90
C GLY A 105 8.07 1.08 9.42
N LEU A 106 9.18 0.43 9.06
CA LEU A 106 9.73 0.45 7.70
C LEU A 106 9.28 -0.71 6.81
N LEU A 107 8.70 -1.77 7.38
CA LEU A 107 8.28 -2.94 6.60
C LEU A 107 7.24 -2.59 5.51
N PRO A 108 6.15 -1.85 5.78
CA PRO A 108 5.19 -1.51 4.74
C PRO A 108 5.77 -0.61 3.63
N PRO A 109 6.50 0.49 3.96
CA PRO A 109 7.20 1.30 2.97
C PRO A 109 8.19 0.51 2.11
N ALA A 110 8.90 -0.48 2.68
CA ALA A 110 9.81 -1.32 1.91
C ALA A 110 9.07 -2.18 0.87
N ILE A 111 7.93 -2.77 1.24
CA ILE A 111 7.09 -3.54 0.32
C ILE A 111 6.52 -2.65 -0.78
N PHE A 112 6.05 -1.45 -0.43
CA PHE A 112 5.61 -0.43 -1.38
C PHE A 112 6.71 -0.05 -2.35
N LEU A 113 7.90 0.32 -1.86
CA LEU A 113 9.02 0.76 -2.70
C LEU A 113 9.45 -0.33 -3.68
N LEU A 114 9.52 -1.59 -3.24
CA LEU A 114 9.80 -2.71 -4.13
C LEU A 114 8.73 -2.83 -5.23
N GLY A 115 7.44 -2.71 -4.87
CA GLY A 115 6.33 -2.70 -5.81
C GLY A 115 6.39 -1.53 -6.80
N ALA A 116 6.71 -0.33 -6.33
CA ALA A 116 6.87 0.87 -7.12
C ALA A 116 8.01 0.74 -8.12
N VAL A 117 9.19 0.28 -7.69
CA VAL A 117 10.34 0.05 -8.57
C VAL A 117 10.00 -0.98 -9.64
N LEU A 118 9.46 -2.14 -9.27
CA LEU A 118 9.11 -3.19 -10.22
C LEU A 118 8.07 -2.72 -11.24
N THR A 119 7.01 -2.04 -10.80
CA THR A 119 5.99 -1.52 -11.71
C THR A 119 6.50 -0.36 -12.58
N THR A 120 7.49 0.41 -12.12
CA THR A 120 8.17 1.43 -12.93
C THR A 120 9.03 0.78 -14.01
N LEU A 121 9.84 -0.22 -13.66
CA LEU A 121 10.68 -0.98 -14.61
C LEU A 121 9.84 -1.73 -15.66
N ALA A 122 8.60 -2.09 -15.32
CA ALA A 122 7.67 -2.70 -16.25
C ALA A 122 7.16 -1.72 -17.34
N ARG A 123 7.33 -0.40 -17.16
CA ARG A 123 6.83 0.59 -18.12
C ARG A 123 7.66 0.61 -19.40
N PRO A 124 7.00 0.73 -20.57
CA PRO A 124 7.72 1.00 -21.80
C PRO A 124 8.54 2.27 -21.59
N ARG A 125 9.81 2.26 -21.99
CA ARG A 125 10.56 3.51 -22.12
C ARG A 125 9.83 4.33 -23.18
N SER A 126 9.26 5.46 -22.79
CA SER A 126 8.65 6.38 -23.76
C SER A 126 9.70 6.69 -24.82
N ALA A 127 9.40 6.41 -26.09
CA ALA A 127 10.13 7.02 -27.19
C ALA A 127 9.86 8.53 -27.08
N SER A 128 10.87 9.27 -26.63
CA SER A 128 10.96 10.71 -26.81
C SER A 128 11.20 11.01 -28.28
#